data_AF-A0A848C1Z6-F1
#
_entry.id   AF-A0A848C1Z6-F1
#
_cell.length_a   1.000
_cell.length_b   1.000
_cell.length_c   1.000
_cell.angle_alpha   90.00
_cell.angle_beta   90.00
_cell.angle_gamma   90.00
#
_symmetry.space_group_name_H-M   'P 1'
#
loop_
_entity.id
_entity.type
_entity.pdbx_description
1 polymer ?
#
loop_
_entity_poly.entity_id
_entity_poly.type
_entity_poly.pdbx_seq_one_letter_code
_entity_poly.pdbx_strand_id
1 'polypeptide(L)'
;MLLLPWFRLLHPLVFISQPENFKSYKTRALDFYHQDLAAHSKRKKWSSDGVNVNPYEYLSPYTMSYDNALNWAYNLCKALLISILFLLAGPCFWLYHYSKRKLISPRH
;
A
#
# COMPACT_ATOMS: atom_id res chain seq x y z
N MET A 1 -4.63 -2.79 26.19
CA MET A 1 -3.55 -2.13 25.43
C MET A 1 -2.31 -3.00 25.22
N LEU A 2 -2.02 -4.01 26.06
CA LEU A 2 -0.84 -4.88 25.93
C LEU A 2 -0.86 -5.91 24.77
N LEU A 3 -2.02 -6.16 24.15
CA LEU A 3 -2.17 -7.19 23.10
C LEU A 3 -1.87 -6.70 21.67
N LEU A 4 -1.84 -5.39 21.43
CA LEU A 4 -1.51 -4.80 20.13
C LEU A 4 -0.15 -5.25 19.57
N PRO A 5 0.96 -5.25 20.33
CA PRO A 5 2.24 -5.72 19.80
C PRO A 5 2.20 -7.20 19.41
N TRP A 6 1.49 -8.03 20.17
CA TRP A 6 1.35 -9.46 19.86
C TRP A 6 0.52 -9.70 18.60
N PHE A 7 -0.59 -8.99 18.46
CA PHE A 7 -1.44 -9.04 17.27
C PHE A 7 -0.68 -8.60 16.01
N ARG A 8 0.18 -7.59 16.13
CA ARG A 8 1.03 -7.09 15.04
C ARG A 8 2.09 -8.12 14.61
N LEU A 9 2.62 -8.90 15.56
CA LEU A 9 3.57 -9.98 15.27
C LEU A 9 2.91 -11.19 14.60
N LEU A 10 1.67 -11.53 14.97
CA LEU A 10 0.95 -12.67 14.39
C LEU A 10 0.37 -12.39 13.00
N HIS A 11 0.03 -11.13 12.70
CA HIS A 11 -0.58 -10.74 11.43
C HIS A 11 0.24 -9.67 10.68
N PRO A 12 1.51 -9.94 10.33
CA PRO A 12 2.38 -8.93 9.71
C PRO A 12 1.84 -8.44 8.37
N LEU A 13 1.21 -9.33 7.58
CA LEU A 13 0.65 -9.02 6.26
C LEU A 13 -0.56 -8.07 6.30
N VAL A 14 -1.22 -7.94 7.46
CA VAL A 14 -2.34 -7.02 7.63
C VAL A 14 -1.82 -5.60 7.78
N PHE A 15 -0.71 -5.42 8.49
CA PHE A 15 -0.10 -4.12 8.76
C PHE A 15 0.90 -3.66 7.70
N ILE A 16 1.68 -4.61 7.17
CA ILE A 16 2.65 -4.36 6.11
C ILE A 16 1.93 -4.69 4.81
N SER A 17 1.64 -3.67 3.99
CA SER A 17 1.21 -3.98 2.62
C SER A 17 2.34 -4.75 1.94
N GLN A 18 2.00 -5.82 1.22
CA GLN A 18 2.97 -6.44 0.32
C GLN A 18 3.56 -5.34 -0.57
N PRO A 19 4.79 -5.50 -1.07
CA PRO A 19 5.39 -4.54 -1.99
C PRO A 19 4.65 -4.59 -3.34
N GLU A 20 3.37 -4.22 -3.35
CA GLU A 20 2.81 -3.55 -4.49
C GLU A 20 3.64 -2.29 -4.63
N ASN A 21 4.50 -2.30 -5.63
CA ASN A 21 5.26 -1.13 -6.04
C ASN A 21 4.22 -0.06 -6.33
N PHE A 22 3.92 0.77 -5.33
CA PHE A 22 2.99 1.87 -5.47
C PHE A 22 3.64 2.83 -6.45
N LYS A 23 3.28 2.67 -7.72
CA LYS A 23 3.71 3.53 -8.80
C LYS A 23 2.77 4.71 -8.83
N SER A 24 3.30 5.91 -8.67
CA SER A 24 2.54 7.11 -8.94
C SER A 24 2.02 7.08 -10.38
N TYR A 25 0.94 7.83 -10.61
CA TYR A 25 0.33 7.95 -11.93
C TYR A 25 1.36 8.31 -13.01
N LYS A 26 2.32 9.18 -12.67
CA LYS A 26 3.40 9.61 -13.57
C LYS A 26 4.30 8.46 -13.97
N THR A 27 4.82 7.69 -13.01
CA THR A 27 5.65 6.50 -13.30
C THR A 27 4.90 5.50 -14.15
N ARG A 28 3.62 5.26 -13.83
CA ARG A 28 2.78 4.32 -14.58
C ARG A 28 2.54 4.80 -16.03
N ALA A 29 2.30 6.09 -16.24
CA ALA A 29 2.13 6.64 -17.58
C ALA A 29 3.42 6.55 -18.42
N LEU A 30 4.58 6.79 -17.78
CA LEU A 30 5.90 6.69 -18.40
C LEU A 30 6.21 5.22 -18.78
N ASP A 31 5.89 4.28 -17.89
CA ASP A 31 6.01 2.85 -18.18
C ASP A 31 5.15 2.42 -19.38
N PHE A 32 3.91 2.91 -19.47
CA PHE A 32 3.04 2.63 -20.62
C PHE A 32 3.59 3.22 -21.91
N TYR A 33 4.13 4.44 -21.86
CA TYR A 33 4.79 5.05 -23.02
C TYR A 33 5.96 4.19 -23.52
N HIS A 34 6.79 3.67 -22.62
CA HIS A 34 7.87 2.76 -22.99
C HIS A 34 7.38 1.42 -23.53
N GLN A 35 6.31 0.86 -22.96
CA GLN A 35 5.70 -0.37 -23.44
C GLN A 35 5.13 -0.21 -24.85
N ASP A 36 4.45 0.90 -25.13
CA ASP A 36 3.92 1.21 -26.45
C ASP A 36 5.06 1.40 -27.46
N LEU A 37 6.11 2.14 -27.10
CA LEU A 37 7.27 2.36 -27.95
C LEU A 37 7.97 1.03 -28.31
N ALA A 38 8.11 0.13 -27.32
CA ALA A 38 8.60 -1.23 -27.54
C ALA A 38 7.65 -2.05 -28.42
N ALA A 39 6.34 -1.98 -28.20
CA ALA A 39 5.33 -2.72 -28.95
C ALA A 39 5.21 -2.25 -30.42
N HIS A 40 5.46 -0.97 -30.70
CA HIS A 40 5.45 -0.40 -32.04
C HIS A 40 6.77 -0.61 -32.80
N SER A 41 7.83 -1.10 -32.14
CA SER A 41 9.13 -1.40 -32.78
C SER A 41 9.14 -2.65 -33.70
N LYS A 42 7.98 -3.30 -33.88
CA LYS A 42 7.69 -4.60 -34.55
C LYS A 42 8.35 -4.92 -35.91
N ARG A 43 9.08 -4.02 -36.57
CA ARG A 43 9.79 -4.31 -37.84
C ARG A 43 11.30 -4.02 -37.81
N LYS A 44 11.87 -3.64 -36.68
CA LYS A 44 13.33 -3.48 -36.56
C LYS A 44 13.90 -4.74 -35.91
N LYS A 45 14.84 -5.41 -36.58
CA LYS A 45 15.69 -6.44 -35.94
C LYS A 45 16.24 -5.81 -34.66
N TRP A 46 16.19 -6.54 -33.55
CA TRP A 46 16.86 -6.14 -32.31
C TRP A 46 18.31 -5.76 -32.65
N SER A 47 18.60 -4.46 -32.65
CA SER A 47 19.90 -3.91 -32.98
C SER A 47 20.31 -3.03 -31.80
N SER A 48 21.51 -3.24 -31.30
CA SER A 48 22.11 -2.45 -30.23
C SER A 48 22.46 -1.02 -30.66
N ASP A 49 22.46 -0.74 -31.96
CA ASP A 49 23.02 0.49 -32.56
C ASP A 49 22.15 1.75 -32.46
N GLY A 50 21.08 1.76 -31.64
CA GLY A 50 20.22 2.95 -31.62
C GLY A 50 19.09 2.96 -30.62
N VAL A 51 19.26 2.33 -29.45
CA VAL A 51 18.35 2.58 -28.32
C VAL A 51 18.69 3.96 -27.76
N ASN A 52 18.16 5.01 -28.40
CA ASN A 52 18.23 6.38 -27.90
C ASN A 52 17.22 6.53 -26.77
N VAL A 53 17.62 6.11 -25.57
CA VAL A 53 16.93 6.44 -24.34
C VAL A 53 17.38 7.81 -23.89
N ASN A 54 16.44 8.69 -23.55
CA ASN A 54 16.79 10.01 -23.05
C ASN A 54 17.36 9.84 -21.63
N PRO A 55 18.64 10.15 -21.38
CA PRO A 55 19.26 9.93 -20.07
C PRO A 55 18.67 10.82 -18.96
N TYR A 56 17.97 11.89 -19.33
CA TYR A 56 17.31 12.81 -18.40
C TYR A 56 15.82 12.49 -18.20
N GLU A 57 15.31 11.42 -18.80
CA GLU A 57 13.89 11.06 -18.76
C GLU A 57 13.37 10.81 -17.35
N TYR A 58 14.22 10.39 -16.40
CA TYR A 58 13.84 10.22 -15.00
C TYR A 58 14.28 11.39 -14.09
N LEU A 59 15.04 12.35 -14.64
CA LEU A 59 15.55 13.53 -13.92
C LEU A 59 14.70 14.79 -14.17
N SER A 60 13.80 14.75 -15.16
CA SER A 60 12.94 15.89 -15.47
C SER A 60 11.87 16.09 -14.38
N PRO A 61 11.50 17.33 -14.04
CA PRO A 61 10.47 17.61 -13.03
C PRO A 61 9.07 17.08 -13.43
N TYR A 62 8.87 16.80 -14.72
CA TYR A 62 7.61 16.27 -15.25
C TYR A 62 7.47 14.76 -15.04
N THR A 63 8.59 14.04 -14.97
CA THR A 63 8.66 12.57 -14.86
C THR A 63 9.20 12.07 -13.52
N MET A 64 9.83 12.94 -12.73
CA MET A 64 10.27 12.64 -11.38
C MET A 64 9.09 12.21 -10.51
N SER A 65 9.17 10.99 -9.99
CA SER A 65 8.13 10.38 -9.15
C SER A 65 8.59 10.29 -7.70
N TYR A 66 7.65 10.52 -6.79
CA TYR A 66 7.88 10.41 -5.33
C TYR A 66 7.42 9.05 -4.80
N ASP A 67 7.53 8.00 -5.61
CA ASP A 67 6.96 6.68 -5.34
C ASP A 67 7.42 6.13 -3.98
N ASN A 68 8.69 6.34 -3.62
CA ASN A 68 9.23 5.88 -2.35
C ASN A 68 8.60 6.61 -1.14
N ALA A 69 8.47 7.93 -1.21
CA ALA A 69 7.87 8.73 -0.13
C ALA A 69 6.37 8.46 0.01
N LEU A 70 5.67 8.31 -1.12
CA LEU A 70 4.24 7.98 -1.14
C LEU A 70 3.99 6.57 -0.62
N ASN A 71 4.83 5.60 -0.99
CA ASN A 71 4.72 4.22 -0.49
C ASN A 71 4.96 4.16 1.03
N TRP A 72 5.92 4.92 1.55
CA TRP A 72 6.13 5.04 2.99
C TRP A 72 4.91 5.64 3.70
N ALA A 73 4.40 6.76 3.20
CA ALA A 73 3.23 7.43 3.79
C ALA A 73 1.97 6.54 3.73
N TYR A 74 1.78 5.82 2.63
CA TYR A 74 0.68 4.87 2.45
C TYR A 74 0.75 3.75 3.49
N ASN A 75 1.92 3.14 3.65
CA ASN A 75 2.13 2.08 4.65
C ASN A 75 1.89 2.57 6.08
N LEU A 76 2.37 3.77 6.40
CA LEU A 76 2.14 4.39 7.71
C LEU A 76 0.65 4.63 7.96
N CYS A 77 -0.05 5.24 7.01
CA CYS A 77 -1.48 5.53 7.11
C CYS A 77 -2.31 4.25 7.28
N LYS A 78 -2.03 3.22 6.48
CA LYS A 78 -2.68 1.91 6.59
C LYS A 78 -2.49 1.31 7.98
N ALA A 79 -1.27 1.31 8.50
CA ALA A 79 -0.97 0.78 9.82
C ALA A 79 -1.70 1.54 10.94
N LEU A 80 -1.80 2.87 10.84
CA LEU A 80 -2.53 3.70 11.80
C LEU A 80 -4.04 3.39 11.76
N LEU A 81 -4.64 3.31 10.57
CA LEU A 81 -6.07 3.01 10.42
C LEU A 81 -6.45 1.66 11.04
N ILE A 82 -5.65 0.62 10.78
CA ILE A 82 -5.89 -0.72 11.36
C ILE A 82 -5.74 -0.68 12.89
N SER A 83 -4.76 0.06 13.39
CA SER A 83 -4.55 0.22 14.83
C SER A 83 -5.73 0.92 15.50
N ILE A 84 -6.27 1.98 14.88
CA ILE A 84 -7.46 2.70 15.36
C ILE A 84 -8.68 1.77 15.36
N LEU A 85 -8.90 1.03 14.27
CA LEU A 85 -10.02 0.09 14.17
C LEU A 85 -9.95 -0.97 15.27
N PHE A 86 -8.77 -1.52 15.54
CA PHE A 86 -8.57 -2.47 16.63
C PHE A 86 -8.83 -1.85 18.02
N LEU A 87 -8.39 -0.60 18.22
CA LEU A 87 -8.56 0.12 19.48
C LEU A 87 -10.03 0.44 19.76
N LEU A 88 -10.83 0.69 18.73
CA LEU A 88 -12.28 0.88 18.86
C LEU A 88 -13.04 -0.45 19.04
N ALA A 89 -12.63 -1.49 18.32
CA ALA A 89 -13.27 -2.81 18.39
C ALA A 89 -13.18 -3.42 19.80
N GLY A 90 -12.03 -3.31 20.47
CA GLY A 90 -11.82 -3.85 21.82
C GLY A 90 -12.91 -3.46 22.84
N PRO A 91 -13.10 -2.16 23.15
CA PRO A 91 -14.14 -1.71 24.07
C PRO A 91 -15.56 -1.97 23.55
N CYS A 92 -15.81 -1.91 22.23
CA CYS A 92 -17.11 -2.29 21.66
C CYS A 92 -17.48 -3.74 21.94
N PHE A 93 -16.55 -4.69 21.76
CA PHE A 93 -16.77 -6.10 22.08
C PHE A 93 -16.99 -6.32 23.57
N TRP A 94 -16.23 -5.63 24.43
CA TRP A 94 -16.40 -5.71 25.88
C TRP A 94 -17.77 -5.17 26.32
N LEU A 95 -18.18 -4.00 25.82
CA LEU A 95 -19.50 -3.40 26.07
C LEU A 95 -20.65 -4.27 25.58
N TYR A 96 -20.52 -4.86 24.39
CA TYR A 96 -21.50 -5.78 23.83
C TYR A 96 -21.70 -7.01 24.72
N HIS A 97 -20.60 -7.65 25.12
CA HIS A 97 -20.63 -8.84 25.96
C HIS A 97 -21.11 -8.53 27.39
N TYR A 98 -20.73 -7.38 27.96
CA TYR A 98 -21.25 -6.91 29.24
C TYR A 98 -22.77 -6.70 29.21
N SER A 99 -23.27 -6.02 28.16
CA SER A 99 -24.72 -5.80 27.98
C SER A 99 -25.49 -7.12 27.84
N LYS A 100 -24.96 -8.08 27.08
CA LYS A 100 -25.56 -9.43 26.98
C LYS A 100 -25.57 -10.19 28.30
N ARG A 101 -24.49 -10.17 29.07
CA ARG A 101 -24.44 -10.85 30.38
C ARG A 101 -25.44 -10.26 31.38
N LYS A 102 -25.62 -8.94 31.36
CA LYS A 102 -26.59 -8.25 32.23
C LYS A 102 -28.04 -8.59 31.90
N LEU A 103 -28.34 -8.92 30.64
CA LEU A 103 -29.65 -9.42 30.19
C LEU A 103 -29.90 -10.89 30.56
N ILE A 104 -28.84 -11.68 30.71
CA ILE A 104 -28.91 -13.13 31.00
C ILE A 104 -28.89 -13.43 32.51
N SER A 105 -28.42 -12.52 33.35
CA SER A 105 -28.54 -12.63 34.81
C SER A 105 -29.95 -12.14 35.23
N PRO A 106 -30.92 -13.02 35.54
CA PRO A 106 -32.11 -12.59 36.24
C PRO A 106 -31.66 -11.95 37.55
N ARG A 107 -32.20 -10.77 37.86
CA ARG A 107 -32.08 -10.20 39.20
C ARG A 107 -32.77 -11.17 40.14
N HIS A 108 -31.99 -11.83 40.99
CA HIS A 108 -32.48 -12.37 42.26
C HIS A 108 -32.35 -11.28 43.31
#